data_AF-N9R563-F1
#
_entry.id   AF-N9R563-F1
#
_cell.length_a   1.000
_cell.length_b   1.000
_cell.length_c   1.000
_cell.angle_alpha   90.00
_cell.angle_beta   90.00
_cell.angle_gamma   90.00
#
_symmetry.space_group_name_H-M   'P 1'
#
loop_
_entity.id
_entity.type
_entity.pdbx_description
1 polymer ?
#
loop_
_entity_poly.entity_id
_entity_poly.type
_entity_poly.pdbx_seq_one_letter_code
_entity_poly.pdbx_strand_id
1 'polypeptide(L)'
;MNQISAILKIFQEWHENMGLEYLWYASDDELTRFYPELEIEYDPDTAFFKALEALLKSGDKCLFYNLNSEEPSRDGEHLAGTPEEQLALLKEVWIGKAEMDKMDEENGYLGWYFLMFCPYSLAHKIYDESGNFVKWWHAE
;
A
#
# COMPACT_ATOMS: atom_id res chain seq x y z
N MET A 1 0.21 21.64 1.38
CA MET A 1 -0.07 20.20 1.48
C MET A 1 1.19 19.54 2.00
N ASN A 2 1.11 18.59 2.94
CA ASN A 2 2.31 17.86 3.40
C ASN A 2 2.53 16.60 2.56
N GLN A 3 3.71 15.98 2.70
CA GLN A 3 4.10 14.76 1.99
C GLN A 3 3.03 13.66 2.07
N ILE A 4 2.56 13.32 3.27
CA ILE A 4 1.59 12.23 3.46
C ILE A 4 0.25 12.55 2.78
N SER A 5 -0.23 13.79 2.88
CA SER A 5 -1.45 14.21 2.18
C SER A 5 -1.31 14.16 0.66
N ALA A 6 -0.13 14.48 0.13
CA ALA A 6 0.16 14.39 -1.30
C ALA A 6 0.16 12.93 -1.78
N ILE A 7 0.81 12.02 -1.05
CA ILE A 7 0.82 10.57 -1.31
C ILE A 7 -0.61 10.03 -1.35
N LEU A 8 -1.40 10.31 -0.31
CA LEU A 8 -2.79 9.84 -0.22
C LEU A 8 -3.66 10.38 -1.36
N LYS A 9 -3.42 11.63 -1.79
CA LYS A 9 -4.13 12.23 -2.93
C LYS A 9 -3.77 11.54 -4.24
N ILE A 10 -2.48 11.26 -4.50
CA ILE A 10 -2.06 10.49 -5.68
C ILE A 10 -2.72 9.11 -5.66
N PHE A 11 -2.60 8.40 -4.54
CA PHE A 11 -3.15 7.08 -4.35
C PHE A 11 -4.67 7.00 -4.58
N GLN A 12 -5.41 8.02 -4.12
CA GLN A 12 -6.85 8.11 -4.30
C GLN A 12 -7.28 8.46 -5.73
N GLU A 13 -6.60 9.42 -6.35
CA GLU A 13 -7.02 9.98 -7.64
C GLU A 13 -6.52 9.18 -8.84
N TRP A 14 -5.39 8.49 -8.71
CA TRP A 14 -4.72 7.81 -9.83
C TRP A 14 -4.72 6.28 -9.73
N HIS A 15 -4.87 5.73 -8.53
CA HIS A 15 -4.73 4.28 -8.29
C HIS A 15 -5.99 3.65 -7.67
N GLU A 16 -7.12 4.37 -7.71
CA GLU A 16 -8.43 3.89 -7.25
C GLU A 16 -8.42 3.32 -5.82
N ASN A 17 -7.46 3.73 -4.99
CA ASN A 17 -7.19 3.18 -3.66
C ASN A 17 -6.91 1.68 -3.59
N MET A 18 -6.25 1.10 -4.59
CA MET A 18 -5.95 -0.32 -4.63
C MET A 18 -4.45 -0.58 -4.54
N GLY A 19 -4.06 -1.73 -3.97
CA GLY A 19 -2.71 -2.27 -4.01
C GLY A 19 -1.67 -1.55 -3.15
N LEU A 20 -0.80 -2.32 -2.49
CA LEU A 20 0.35 -1.76 -1.78
C LEU A 20 1.39 -1.20 -2.76
N GLU A 21 1.53 -1.81 -3.95
CA GLU A 21 2.44 -1.33 -5.00
C GLU A 21 2.14 0.11 -5.43
N TYR A 22 0.86 0.46 -5.57
CA TYR A 22 0.46 1.79 -6.00
C TYR A 22 0.65 2.83 -4.90
N LEU A 23 0.43 2.44 -3.64
CA LEU A 23 0.78 3.30 -2.50
C LEU A 23 2.30 3.51 -2.42
N TRP A 24 3.08 2.48 -2.78
CA TRP A 24 4.53 2.58 -2.89
C TRP A 24 4.96 3.56 -3.99
N TYR A 25 4.42 3.43 -5.21
CA TYR A 25 4.71 4.37 -6.30
C TYR A 25 4.38 5.82 -5.91
N ALA A 26 3.23 6.02 -5.26
CA ALA A 26 2.81 7.31 -4.75
C ALA A 26 3.76 7.88 -3.68
N SER A 27 4.48 7.02 -2.94
CA SER A 27 5.41 7.39 -1.87
C SER A 27 6.84 7.67 -2.36
N ASP A 28 7.16 7.26 -3.58
CA ASP A 28 8.50 7.32 -4.17
C ASP A 28 8.49 8.17 -5.45
N ASP A 29 8.63 7.56 -6.62
CA ASP A 29 8.81 8.24 -7.90
C ASP A 29 7.67 9.20 -8.28
N GLU A 30 6.42 8.82 -8.00
CA GLU A 30 5.28 9.63 -8.43
C GLU A 30 5.14 10.92 -7.64
N LEU A 31 5.56 10.92 -6.37
CA LEU A 31 5.42 12.09 -5.51
C LEU A 31 6.13 13.30 -6.10
N THR A 32 7.39 13.11 -6.51
CA THR A 32 8.21 14.17 -7.12
C THR A 32 7.73 14.52 -8.53
N ARG A 33 7.11 13.58 -9.25
CA ARG A 33 6.54 13.83 -10.58
C ARG A 33 5.27 14.67 -10.53
N PHE A 34 4.35 14.38 -9.61
CA PHE A 34 3.08 15.11 -9.47
C PHE A 34 3.25 16.42 -8.69
N TYR A 35 4.16 16.47 -7.72
CA TYR A 35 4.40 17.62 -6.86
C TYR A 35 5.90 17.95 -6.75
N PRO A 36 6.53 18.44 -7.84
CA PRO A 36 7.97 18.67 -7.89
C PRO A 36 8.49 19.74 -6.92
N GLU A 37 7.61 20.64 -6.46
CA GLU A 37 7.95 21.71 -5.51
C GLU A 37 7.64 21.32 -4.05
N LEU A 38 7.18 20.08 -3.79
CA LEU A 38 6.86 19.63 -2.44
C LEU A 38 8.13 19.38 -1.64
N GLU A 39 8.19 19.92 -0.43
CA GLU A 39 9.24 19.59 0.52
C GLU A 39 9.09 18.15 1.01
N ILE A 40 10.13 17.34 0.78
CA ILE A 40 10.20 15.93 1.17
C ILE A 40 10.77 15.85 2.59
N GLU A 41 9.95 15.39 3.54
CA GLU A 41 10.30 15.30 4.95
C GLU A 41 10.83 13.90 5.31
N TYR A 42 10.29 12.87 4.66
CA TYR A 42 10.56 11.46 4.94
C TYR A 42 11.13 10.75 3.73
N ASP A 43 12.01 9.78 3.97
CA ASP A 43 12.39 8.79 2.96
C ASP A 43 11.17 7.95 2.51
N PRO A 44 11.23 7.31 1.33
CA PRO A 44 10.09 6.58 0.77
C PRO A 44 9.52 5.49 1.68
N ASP A 45 10.37 4.72 2.37
CA ASP A 45 9.93 3.67 3.31
C ASP A 45 9.11 4.28 4.46
N THR A 46 9.66 5.32 5.11
CA THR A 46 8.98 6.03 6.20
C THR A 46 7.69 6.69 5.73
N ALA A 47 7.70 7.30 4.54
CA ALA A 47 6.54 7.97 3.96
C ALA A 47 5.42 6.97 3.64
N PHE A 48 5.77 5.83 3.05
CA PHE A 48 4.86 4.73 2.75
C PHE A 48 4.15 4.23 4.00
N PHE A 49 4.89 3.88 5.06
CA PHE A 49 4.28 3.36 6.29
C PHE A 49 3.40 4.39 6.99
N LYS A 50 3.75 5.68 6.95
CA LYS A 50 2.91 6.76 7.49
C LYS A 50 1.62 6.94 6.69
N ALA A 51 1.68 6.86 5.36
CA ALA A 51 0.50 6.92 4.52
C ALA A 51 -0.39 5.69 4.72
N LEU A 52 0.19 4.50 4.79
CA LEU A 52 -0.53 3.26 5.08
C LEU A 52 -1.19 3.28 6.47
N GLU A 53 -0.50 3.79 7.49
CA GLU A 53 -1.07 3.97 8.82
C GLU A 53 -2.31 4.87 8.79
N ALA A 54 -2.24 6.00 8.08
CA ALA A 54 -3.38 6.91 7.92
C ALA A 54 -4.56 6.22 7.22
N LEU A 55 -4.28 5.40 6.19
CA LEU A 55 -5.28 4.61 5.47
C LEU A 55 -5.94 3.57 6.38
N LEU A 56 -5.17 2.80 7.13
CA LEU A 56 -5.72 1.78 8.04
C LEU A 56 -6.53 2.41 9.18
N LYS A 57 -6.07 3.54 9.73
CA LYS A 57 -6.79 4.28 10.79
C LYS A 57 -8.10 4.91 10.32
N SER A 58 -8.31 5.08 9.02
CA SER A 58 -9.61 5.50 8.49
C SER A 58 -10.71 4.47 8.74
N GLY A 59 -10.36 3.19 8.89
CA GLY A 59 -11.30 2.08 9.01
C GLY A 59 -11.90 1.63 7.67
N ASP A 60 -11.52 2.25 6.55
CA ASP A 60 -11.98 1.91 5.20
C ASP A 60 -10.98 1.04 4.43
N LYS A 61 -9.80 0.80 5.00
CA LYS A 61 -8.76 -0.06 4.45
C LYS A 61 -8.35 -1.13 5.45
N CYS A 62 -7.96 -2.30 4.95
CA CYS A 62 -7.29 -3.33 5.73
C CYS A 62 -6.26 -4.06 4.87
N LEU A 63 -5.24 -4.61 5.51
CA LEU A 63 -4.38 -5.59 4.86
C LEU A 63 -5.09 -6.95 4.77
N PHE A 64 -4.74 -7.72 3.76
CA PHE A 64 -5.19 -9.11 3.62
C PHE A 64 -4.04 -9.99 3.11
N TYR A 65 -4.09 -11.29 3.39
CA TYR A 65 -3.15 -12.26 2.84
C TYR A 65 -3.41 -12.46 1.35
N ASN A 66 -2.38 -12.37 0.52
CA ASN A 66 -2.47 -12.70 -0.90
C ASN A 66 -1.85 -14.09 -1.20
N LEU A 67 -1.85 -14.47 -2.47
CA LEU A 67 -1.28 -15.74 -2.95
C LEU A 67 0.21 -15.95 -2.63
N ASN A 68 0.97 -14.90 -2.28
CA ASN A 68 2.38 -14.99 -1.94
C ASN A 68 2.61 -15.36 -0.45
N SER A 69 1.54 -15.50 0.33
CA SER A 69 1.57 -16.03 1.71
C SER A 69 2.15 -17.45 1.76
N GLU A 70 2.88 -17.77 2.84
CA GLU A 70 3.35 -19.15 3.13
C GLU A 70 2.20 -20.17 3.24
N GLU A 71 0.99 -19.68 3.56
CA GLU A 71 -0.23 -20.46 3.63
C GLU A 71 -1.22 -19.99 2.55
N PRO A 72 -1.15 -20.50 1.30
CA PRO A 72 -2.00 -20.05 0.19
C PRO A 72 -3.51 -20.22 0.43
N SER A 73 -3.92 -21.09 1.36
CA SER A 73 -5.32 -21.25 1.75
C SER A 73 -5.91 -20.01 2.45
N ARG A 74 -5.07 -19.05 2.83
CA ARG A 74 -5.46 -17.79 3.47
C ARG A 74 -5.62 -16.64 2.48
N ASP A 75 -5.38 -16.88 1.19
CA ASP A 75 -5.59 -15.87 0.17
C ASP A 75 -6.99 -15.24 0.27
N GLY A 76 -7.04 -13.90 0.30
CA GLY A 76 -8.26 -13.11 0.53
C GLY A 76 -8.67 -12.92 2.00
N GLU A 77 -8.01 -13.58 2.96
CA GLU A 77 -8.31 -13.41 4.39
C GLU A 77 -7.79 -12.04 4.88
N HIS A 78 -8.69 -11.20 5.40
CA HIS A 78 -8.30 -9.93 5.99
C HIS A 78 -7.52 -10.14 7.29
N LEU A 79 -6.46 -9.35 7.48
CA LEU A 79 -5.72 -9.34 8.73
C LEU A 79 -6.61 -8.82 9.85
N ALA A 80 -6.73 -9.61 10.91
CA ALA A 80 -7.34 -9.18 12.16
C ALA A 80 -6.39 -8.27 12.95
N GLY A 81 -6.95 -7.49 13.88
CA GLY A 81 -6.20 -6.61 14.77
C GLY A 81 -6.25 -5.13 14.38
N THR A 82 -5.54 -4.34 15.19
CA THR A 82 -5.39 -2.89 15.06
C THR A 82 -4.52 -2.53 13.85
N PRO A 83 -4.64 -1.28 13.32
CA PRO A 83 -3.73 -0.77 12.31
C PRO A 83 -2.25 -0.99 12.66
N GLU A 84 -1.87 -0.79 13.92
CA GLU A 84 -0.50 -0.95 14.40
C GLU A 84 -0.03 -2.41 14.32
N GLU A 85 -0.89 -3.38 14.65
CA GLU A 85 -0.60 -4.81 14.52
C GLU A 85 -0.47 -5.22 13.04
N GLN A 86 -1.34 -4.72 12.17
CA GLN A 86 -1.24 -4.97 10.72
C GLN A 86 0.06 -4.41 10.12
N LEU A 87 0.43 -3.18 10.52
CA LEU A 87 1.70 -2.58 10.10
C LEU A 87 2.91 -3.33 10.62
N ALA A 88 2.85 -3.87 11.85
CA ALA A 88 3.94 -4.66 12.41
C ALA A 88 4.20 -5.90 11.56
N LEU A 89 3.15 -6.62 11.15
CA LEU A 89 3.25 -7.78 10.26
C LEU A 89 3.89 -7.42 8.91
N LEU A 90 3.46 -6.34 8.27
CA LEU A 90 4.07 -5.91 7.00
C LEU A 90 5.55 -5.52 7.17
N LYS A 91 5.91 -4.89 8.30
CA LYS A 91 7.30 -4.51 8.60
C LYS A 91 8.22 -5.72 8.80
N GLU A 92 7.71 -6.85 9.29
CA GLU A 92 8.51 -8.07 9.46
C GLU A 92 9.03 -8.64 8.14
N VAL A 93 8.29 -8.42 7.04
CA VAL A 93 8.61 -8.92 5.70
C VAL A 93 9.11 -7.83 4.76
N TRP A 94 9.29 -6.60 5.26
CA TRP A 94 9.66 -5.44 4.46
C TRP A 94 11.16 -5.46 4.11
N ILE A 95 11.48 -5.41 2.82
CA ILE A 95 12.87 -5.50 2.34
C ILE A 95 13.55 -4.15 2.16
N GLY A 96 12.79 -3.05 2.23
CA GLY A 96 13.28 -1.68 2.03
C GLY A 96 13.54 -1.31 0.57
N LYS A 97 13.60 -0.01 0.28
CA LYS A 97 13.75 0.51 -1.08
C LYS A 97 14.93 -0.10 -1.86
N ALA A 98 16.11 -0.17 -1.24
CA ALA A 98 17.31 -0.61 -1.95
C ALA A 98 17.20 -2.03 -2.53
N GLU A 99 16.59 -2.96 -1.78
CA GLU A 99 16.37 -4.32 -2.28
C GLU A 99 15.19 -4.39 -3.26
N MET A 100 14.15 -3.56 -3.09
CA MET A 100 13.07 -3.44 -4.08
C MET A 100 13.59 -2.93 -5.42
N ASP A 101 14.36 -1.83 -5.42
CA ASP A 101 14.95 -1.24 -6.62
C ASP A 101 15.83 -2.26 -7.36
N LYS A 102 16.63 -3.03 -6.62
CA LYS A 102 17.45 -4.11 -7.17
C LYS A 102 16.61 -5.22 -7.79
N MET A 103 15.53 -5.66 -7.12
CA MET A 103 14.62 -6.66 -7.68
C MET A 103 13.96 -6.14 -8.96
N ASP A 104 13.55 -4.88 -8.99
CA ASP A 104 12.91 -4.28 -10.15
C ASP A 104 13.88 -4.20 -11.34
N GLU A 105 15.16 -3.85 -11.09
CA GLU A 105 16.21 -3.85 -12.12
C GLU A 105 16.50 -5.27 -12.66
N GLU A 106 16.67 -6.25 -11.78
CA GLU A 106 16.98 -7.64 -12.15
C GLU A 106 15.86 -8.30 -12.95
N ASN A 107 14.60 -7.91 -12.72
CA ASN A 107 13.43 -8.49 -13.36
C ASN A 107 12.83 -7.62 -14.48
N GLY A 108 13.28 -6.37 -14.62
CA GLY A 108 12.77 -5.43 -15.63
C GLY A 108 11.30 -5.05 -15.40
N TYR A 109 10.85 -5.03 -14.15
CA TYR A 109 9.46 -4.79 -13.77
C TYR A 109 9.40 -4.01 -12.46
N LEU A 110 8.69 -2.87 -12.45
CA LEU A 110 8.53 -2.05 -11.24
C LEU A 110 7.55 -2.70 -10.28
N GLY A 111 7.86 -2.70 -8.98
CA GLY A 111 7.01 -3.28 -7.95
C GLY A 111 7.07 -4.81 -7.90
N TRP A 112 8.15 -5.42 -8.39
CA TRP A 112 8.30 -6.88 -8.45
C TRP A 112 8.16 -7.54 -7.08
N TYR A 113 8.62 -6.87 -6.02
CA TYR A 113 8.42 -7.31 -4.65
C TYR A 113 6.94 -7.52 -4.30
N PHE A 114 6.08 -6.55 -4.62
CA PHE A 114 4.64 -6.65 -4.32
C PHE A 114 3.96 -7.75 -5.12
N LEU A 115 4.37 -7.91 -6.38
CA LEU A 115 3.81 -8.91 -7.27
C LEU A 115 4.16 -10.34 -6.82
N MET A 116 5.41 -10.60 -6.45
CA MET A 116 5.93 -11.97 -6.32
C MET A 116 6.24 -12.42 -4.89
N PHE A 117 6.46 -11.50 -3.96
CA PHE A 117 7.05 -11.83 -2.65
C PHE A 117 6.28 -11.27 -1.46
N CYS A 118 5.64 -10.11 -1.59
CA CYS A 118 4.89 -9.52 -0.49
C CYS A 118 3.66 -10.39 -0.19
N PRO A 119 3.53 -10.97 1.02
CA PRO A 119 2.43 -11.87 1.36
C PRO A 119 1.13 -11.11 1.67
N TYR A 120 1.16 -9.78 1.58
CA TYR A 120 0.07 -8.91 1.92
C TYR A 120 -0.29 -8.01 0.75
N SER A 121 -1.58 -7.68 0.65
CA SER A 121 -2.07 -6.63 -0.22
C SER A 121 -3.09 -5.77 0.52
N LEU A 122 -3.62 -4.75 -0.14
CA LEU A 122 -4.51 -3.75 0.44
C LEU A 122 -5.93 -3.90 -0.11
N ALA A 123 -6.87 -4.14 0.79
CA ALA A 123 -8.29 -4.14 0.49
C ALA A 123 -8.93 -2.82 0.96
N HIS A 124 -10.04 -2.46 0.33
CA HIS A 124 -10.84 -1.30 0.71
C HIS A 124 -12.34 -1.54 0.70
N LYS A 125 -13.07 -0.79 1.51
CA LYS A 125 -14.53 -0.82 1.52
C LYS A 125 -15.12 -0.07 0.32
N ILE A 126 -16.14 -0.67 -0.28
CA ILE A 126 -17.02 -0.04 -1.26
C ILE A 126 -18.35 0.27 -0.57
N TYR A 127 -18.84 1.48 -0.82
CA TYR A 127 -20.11 1.99 -0.32
C TYR A 127 -21.08 2.23 -1.47
N ASP A 128 -22.38 2.10 -1.22
CA ASP A 128 -23.42 2.48 -2.18
C ASP A 128 -23.62 4.01 -2.21
N GLU A 129 -24.48 4.50 -3.10
CA GLU A 129 -24.80 5.93 -3.23
C GLU A 129 -25.41 6.55 -1.95
N SER A 130 -25.92 5.72 -1.04
CA SER A 130 -26.48 6.14 0.25
C SER A 130 -25.44 6.07 1.37
N GLY A 131 -24.20 5.68 1.08
CA GLY A 131 -23.12 5.54 2.05
C GLY A 131 -23.18 4.25 2.87
N ASN A 132 -24.00 3.26 2.49
CA ASN A 132 -24.04 1.97 3.17
C ASN A 132 -22.91 1.08 2.65
N PHE A 133 -22.27 0.36 3.57
CA PHE A 133 -21.24 -0.61 3.22
C PHE A 133 -21.82 -1.74 2.35
N VAL A 134 -21.15 -2.02 1.23
CA VAL A 134 -21.55 -3.07 0.27
C VAL A 134 -20.64 -4.27 0.40
N LYS A 135 -19.33 -4.08 0.18
CA LYS A 135 -18.34 -5.15 0.19
C LYS A 135 -16.93 -4.60 0.38
N TRP A 136 -16.00 -5.48 0.70
CA TRP A 136 -14.58 -5.22 0.50
C TRP A 136 -14.21 -5.49 -0.96
N TRP A 137 -13.24 -4.73 -1.44
CA TRP A 137 -12.68 -4.82 -2.79
C TRP A 137 -11.16 -4.80 -2.71
N HIS A 138 -10.52 -5.63 -3.51
CA HIS A 138 -9.08 -5.65 -3.73
C HIS A 138 -8.85 -5.90 -5.22
N ALA A 139 -7.66 -5.52 -5.72
CA ALA A 139 -7.26 -5.95 -7.05
C ALA A 139 -7.18 -7.48 -7.09
N GLU A 140 -7.75 -8.09 -8.14
CA GLU A 140 -7.62 -9.52 -8.44
C GLU A 140 -6.25 -9.86 -9.01
#